data_AF-A0A351V960-F1
#
_entry.id   AF-A0A351V960-F1
#
_cell.length_a   1.000
_cell.length_b   1.000
_cell.length_c   1.000
_cell.angle_alpha   90.00
_cell.angle_beta   90.00
_cell.angle_gamma   90.00
#
_symmetry.space_group_name_H-M   'P 1'
#
loop_
_entity.id
_entity.type
_entity.pdbx_description
1 polymer ?
#
loop_
_entity_poly.entity_id
_entity_poly.type
_entity_poly.pdbx_seq_one_letter_code
_entity_poly.pdbx_strand_id
1 'polypeptide(L)'
;MDVIYRTLPNLKDDHQNIISVNYKLSDLHYWMNHEEEFKEYLQSLLDGANTNIRAINALIELYNGVTIESRDEKNHIVKGVGILYDALPEESKQKVCQDLLGRRKFFEDAYRLIMDTFKDAAGEKEDAVQE
;
A
#
# COMPACT_ATOMS: atom_id res chain seq x y z
N MET A 1 2.20 41.15 -41.94
CA MET A 1 1.68 39.89 -41.36
C MET A 1 2.54 39.56 -40.17
N ASP A 2 1.91 39.46 -39.00
CA ASP A 2 2.59 39.08 -37.75
C ASP A 2 3.43 37.82 -37.94
N VAL A 3 4.54 37.72 -37.21
CA VAL A 3 5.41 36.54 -37.25
C VAL A 3 4.61 35.30 -36.85
N ILE A 4 3.66 35.42 -35.91
CA ILE A 4 2.89 34.27 -35.42
C ILE A 4 1.96 33.66 -36.48
N TYR A 5 1.31 34.48 -37.32
CA TYR A 5 0.45 34.00 -38.40
C TYR A 5 1.23 33.25 -39.49
N ARG A 6 2.54 33.54 -39.63
CA ARG A 6 3.43 32.81 -40.55
C ARG A 6 4.01 31.56 -39.91
N THR A 7 4.20 31.54 -38.59
CA THR A 7 4.82 30.41 -37.90
C THR A 7 3.82 29.29 -37.61
N LEU A 8 2.60 29.62 -37.15
CA LEU A 8 1.60 28.62 -36.74
C LEU A 8 1.30 27.56 -37.82
N PRO A 9 1.05 27.91 -39.10
CA PRO A 9 0.75 26.93 -40.14
C PRO A 9 1.92 26.00 -40.49
N ASN A 10 3.15 26.37 -40.10
CA ASN A 10 4.36 25.60 -40.37
C ASN A 10 4.72 24.62 -39.25
N LEU A 11 3.95 24.60 -38.15
CA LEU A 11 4.12 23.61 -37.09
C LEU A 11 3.54 22.25 -37.52
N LYS A 12 3.87 21.18 -36.79
CA LYS A 12 3.21 19.88 -36.99
C LYS A 12 1.72 19.98 -36.64
N ASP A 13 0.89 19.22 -37.34
CA ASP A 13 -0.57 19.26 -37.18
C ASP A 13 -1.04 18.97 -35.74
N ASP A 14 -0.38 18.04 -35.04
CA ASP A 14 -0.65 17.73 -33.64
C ASP A 14 -0.36 18.93 -32.72
N HIS A 15 0.75 19.63 -32.94
CA HIS A 15 1.09 20.84 -32.21
C HIS A 15 0.13 21.98 -32.53
N GLN A 16 -0.26 22.15 -33.79
CA GLN A 16 -1.27 23.15 -34.20
C GLN A 16 -2.61 22.90 -33.49
N ASN A 17 -3.05 21.65 -33.46
CA ASN A 17 -4.28 21.24 -32.77
C ASN A 17 -4.19 21.50 -31.26
N ILE A 18 -3.11 21.10 -30.61
CA ILE A 18 -2.91 21.35 -29.18
C ILE A 18 -2.92 22.85 -28.89
N ILE A 19 -2.22 23.66 -29.69
CA ILE A 19 -2.15 25.12 -29.48
C ILE A 19 -3.53 25.76 -29.67
N SER A 20 -4.24 25.41 -30.74
CA SER A 20 -5.55 26.00 -31.05
C SER A 20 -6.65 25.64 -30.04
N VAL A 21 -6.57 24.45 -29.42
CA VAL A 21 -7.53 24.02 -28.39
C VAL A 21 -7.25 24.69 -27.04
N ASN A 22 -5.99 24.94 -26.72
CA ASN A 22 -5.59 25.39 -25.37
C ASN A 22 -5.32 26.90 -25.27
N TYR A 23 -5.10 27.60 -26.39
CA TYR A 23 -4.68 29.00 -26.38
C TYR A 23 -5.43 29.85 -27.38
N LYS A 24 -5.82 31.06 -26.95
CA LYS A 24 -6.34 32.06 -27.87
C LYS A 24 -5.19 32.69 -28.64
N LEU A 25 -5.47 33.03 -29.90
CA LEU A 25 -4.48 33.66 -30.77
C LEU A 25 -4.00 35.03 -30.24
N SER A 26 -4.85 35.74 -29.51
CA SER A 26 -4.49 37.00 -28.82
C SER A 26 -3.40 36.79 -27.77
N ASP A 27 -3.49 35.70 -27.02
CA ASP A 27 -2.60 35.40 -25.88
C ASP A 27 -1.25 34.94 -26.42
N LEU A 28 -1.28 34.12 -27.48
CA LEU A 28 -0.08 33.73 -28.21
C LEU A 28 0.62 34.95 -28.82
N HIS A 29 -0.12 35.86 -29.45
CA HIS A 29 0.41 37.10 -29.99
C HIS A 29 1.03 37.97 -28.89
N TYR A 30 0.38 38.09 -27.74
CA TYR A 30 0.92 38.80 -26.58
C TYR A 30 2.25 38.18 -26.14
N TRP A 31 2.31 36.87 -25.93
CA TRP A 31 3.54 36.19 -25.49
C TRP A 31 4.69 36.26 -26.49
N MET A 32 4.42 36.26 -27.80
CA MET A 32 5.47 36.47 -28.80
C MET A 32 6.13 37.86 -28.72
N ASN A 33 5.49 38.81 -28.03
CA ASN A 33 6.04 40.14 -27.75
C ASN A 33 6.54 40.31 -26.31
N HIS A 34 6.36 39.32 -25.43
CA HIS A 34 6.73 39.35 -24.00
C HIS A 34 7.49 38.07 -23.63
N GLU A 35 8.72 37.95 -24.15
CA GLU A 35 9.52 36.72 -24.08
C GLU A 35 9.76 36.23 -22.64
N GLU A 36 10.06 37.12 -21.71
CA GLU A 36 10.33 36.75 -20.31
C GLU A 36 9.08 36.18 -19.62
N GLU A 37 7.92 36.81 -19.81
CA GLU A 37 6.65 36.31 -19.28
C GLU A 37 6.29 34.95 -19.90
N PHE A 38 6.60 34.75 -21.18
CA PHE A 38 6.40 33.46 -21.82
C PHE A 38 7.32 32.37 -21.26
N LYS A 39 8.59 32.69 -20.97
CA LYS A 39 9.51 31.76 -20.30
C LYS A 39 9.03 31.36 -18.91
N GLU A 40 8.56 32.32 -18.12
CA GLU A 40 7.98 32.06 -16.80
C GLU A 40 6.74 31.15 -16.91
N TYR A 41 5.87 31.41 -17.89
CA TYR A 41 4.72 30.56 -18.15
C TYR A 41 5.14 29.12 -18.51
N LEU A 42 6.11 28.94 -19.43
CA LEU A 42 6.63 27.61 -19.78
C LEU A 42 7.23 26.89 -18.56
N GLN A 43 7.95 27.61 -17.70
CA GLN A 43 8.49 27.03 -16.46
C GLN A 43 7.37 26.58 -15.52
N SER A 44 6.30 27.36 -15.38
CA SER A 44 5.14 26.99 -14.56
C SER A 44 4.45 25.70 -15.05
N LEU A 45 4.36 25.50 -16.36
CA LEU A 45 3.83 24.28 -16.96
C LEU A 45 4.71 23.08 -16.62
N LEU A 46 6.03 23.25 -16.70
CA LEU A 46 7.00 22.20 -16.36
C LEU A 46 6.92 21.83 -14.88
N ASP A 47 6.82 22.81 -14.00
CA ASP A 47 6.71 22.60 -12.54
C ASP A 47 5.40 21.89 -12.19
N GLY A 48 4.29 22.26 -12.84
CA GLY A 48 3.00 21.57 -12.72
C GLY A 48 3.08 20.11 -13.18
N ALA A 49 3.71 19.85 -14.33
CA ALA A 49 3.92 18.48 -14.82
C ALA A 49 4.77 17.65 -13.86
N ASN A 50 5.88 18.21 -13.34
CA ASN A 50 6.74 17.55 -12.37
C ASN A 50 6.00 17.21 -11.07
N THR A 51 5.14 18.12 -10.61
CA THR A 51 4.31 17.90 -9.41
C THR A 51 3.36 16.74 -9.62
N ASN A 52 2.69 16.70 -10.78
CA ASN A 52 1.79 15.60 -11.13
C ASN A 52 2.51 14.25 -11.25
N ILE A 53 3.70 14.22 -11.85
CA ILE A 53 4.52 13.00 -11.94
C ILE A 53 4.89 12.48 -10.55
N ARG A 54 5.32 13.37 -9.63
CA ARG A 54 5.63 12.99 -8.24
C ARG A 54 4.41 12.43 -7.52
N ALA A 55 3.25 13.06 -7.69
CA ALA A 55 2.00 12.57 -7.10
C ALA A 55 1.61 11.19 -7.64
N ILE A 56 1.73 10.96 -8.95
CA ILE A 56 1.47 9.66 -9.58
C ILE A 56 2.40 8.59 -9.00
N ASN A 57 3.70 8.88 -8.88
CA ASN A 57 4.67 7.93 -8.31
C ASN A 57 4.32 7.58 -6.86
N ALA A 58 3.96 8.57 -6.04
CA ALA A 58 3.54 8.34 -4.65
C ALA A 58 2.27 7.48 -4.56
N LEU A 59 1.31 7.70 -5.46
CA LEU A 59 0.08 6.90 -5.52
C LEU A 59 0.34 5.45 -5.97
N ILE A 60 1.27 5.24 -6.91
CA ILE A 60 1.70 3.90 -7.32
C ILE A 60 2.35 3.16 -6.14
N GLU A 61 3.24 3.83 -5.40
CA GLU A 61 3.88 3.26 -4.22
C GLU A 61 2.85 2.88 -3.14
N LEU A 62 1.90 3.79 -2.85
CA LEU A 62 0.80 3.52 -1.93
C LEU A 62 -0.04 2.32 -2.39
N TYR A 63 -0.45 2.30 -3.67
CA TYR A 63 -1.27 1.21 -4.21
C TYR A 63 -0.57 -0.14 -4.10
N ASN A 64 0.73 -0.18 -4.42
CA ASN A 64 1.53 -1.39 -4.28
C ASN A 64 1.65 -1.82 -2.82
N GLY A 65 1.92 -0.90 -1.90
CA GLY A 65 1.99 -1.16 -0.46
C GLY A 65 0.67 -1.72 0.08
N VAL A 66 -0.45 -1.07 -0.22
CA VAL A 66 -1.80 -1.51 0.17
C VAL A 66 -2.11 -2.90 -0.41
N THR A 67 -1.74 -3.16 -1.67
CA THR A 67 -1.99 -4.46 -2.31
C THR A 67 -1.16 -5.59 -1.71
N ILE A 68 0.09 -5.32 -1.33
CA ILE A 68 0.95 -6.27 -0.63
C ILE A 68 0.36 -6.58 0.74
N GLU A 69 0.02 -5.54 1.51
CA GLU A 69 -0.57 -5.70 2.82
C GLU A 69 -1.91 -6.43 2.73
N SER A 70 -2.81 -6.08 1.83
CA SER A 70 -4.14 -6.70 1.73
C SER A 70 -4.11 -8.20 1.40
N ARG A 71 -3.00 -8.71 0.85
CA ARG A 71 -2.83 -10.13 0.52
C ARG A 71 -2.33 -10.97 1.70
N ASP A 72 -1.93 -10.33 2.80
CA ASP A 72 -1.33 -10.98 3.96
C ASP A 72 -2.25 -10.89 5.22
N GLU A 73 -3.55 -11.16 5.03
CA GLU A 73 -4.60 -11.07 6.07
C GLU A 73 -4.26 -11.80 7.38
N LYS A 74 -3.55 -12.94 7.31
CA LYS A 74 -3.13 -13.69 8.49
C LYS A 74 -1.98 -13.02 9.25
N ASN A 75 -1.15 -12.25 8.55
CA ASN A 75 0.01 -11.59 9.13
C ASN A 75 -0.36 -10.24 9.77
N HIS A 76 -1.47 -9.62 9.37
CA HIS A 76 -1.97 -8.36 9.99
C HIS A 76 -2.33 -8.49 11.45
N ILE A 77 -3.02 -9.57 11.82
CA ILE A 77 -3.39 -9.81 13.22
C ILE A 77 -2.13 -10.09 14.04
N VAL A 78 -1.21 -10.91 13.53
CA VAL A 78 0.05 -11.24 14.23
C VAL A 78 0.95 -10.01 14.36
N LYS A 79 1.09 -9.22 13.30
CA LYS A 79 1.86 -7.96 13.30
C LYS A 79 1.23 -6.92 14.22
N GLY A 80 -0.10 -6.77 14.19
CA GLY A 80 -0.83 -5.88 15.10
C GLY A 80 -0.68 -6.28 16.57
N VAL A 81 -0.81 -7.57 16.87
CA VAL A 81 -0.57 -8.11 18.22
C VAL A 81 0.90 -7.92 18.63
N GLY A 82 1.85 -8.12 17.71
CA GLY A 82 3.27 -7.88 17.94
C GLY A 82 3.58 -6.43 18.31
N ILE A 83 3.06 -5.47 17.53
CA ILE A 83 3.22 -4.03 17.82
C ILE A 83 2.62 -3.66 19.18
N LEU A 84 1.41 -4.16 19.49
CA LEU A 84 0.76 -3.94 20.78
C LEU A 84 1.56 -4.53 21.94
N TYR A 85 2.08 -5.74 21.77
CA TYR A 85 2.92 -6.39 22.76
C TYR A 85 4.23 -5.62 22.97
N ASP A 86 4.89 -5.18 21.90
CA ASP A 86 6.16 -4.43 21.95
C ASP A 86 6.03 -3.07 22.61
N ALA A 87 4.87 -2.43 22.50
CA ALA A 87 4.56 -1.15 23.15
C ALA A 87 4.30 -1.26 24.66
N LEU A 88 4.14 -2.47 25.21
CA LEU A 88 3.92 -2.65 26.64
C LEU A 88 5.21 -2.37 27.45
N PRO A 89 5.08 -1.85 28.68
CA PRO A 89 6.19 -1.83 29.64
C PRO A 89 6.69 -3.26 29.92
N GLU A 90 7.98 -3.39 30.24
CA GLU A 90 8.63 -4.70 30.38
C GLU A 90 7.97 -5.61 31.44
N GLU A 91 7.53 -5.02 32.55
CA GLU A 91 6.79 -5.74 33.60
C GLU A 91 5.46 -6.30 33.07
N SER A 92 4.79 -5.57 32.17
CA SER A 92 3.54 -6.02 31.56
C SER A 92 3.77 -7.11 30.52
N LYS A 93 4.86 -7.03 29.74
CA LYS A 93 5.28 -8.11 28.83
C LYS A 93 5.57 -9.40 29.58
N GLN A 94 6.33 -9.31 30.69
CA GLN A 94 6.63 -10.46 31.54
C GLN A 94 5.37 -11.09 32.12
N LYS A 95 4.42 -10.28 32.58
CA LYS A 95 3.13 -10.77 33.09
C LYS A 95 2.31 -11.49 32.03
N VAL A 96 2.23 -10.95 30.81
CA VAL A 96 1.57 -11.62 29.68
C VAL A 96 2.22 -12.98 29.39
N CYS A 97 3.55 -13.05 29.35
CA CYS A 97 4.27 -14.31 29.19
C CYS A 97 3.97 -15.30 30.33
N GLN A 98 3.97 -14.84 31.59
CA GLN A 98 3.65 -15.68 32.74
C GLN A 98 2.21 -16.20 32.70
N ASP A 99 1.24 -15.37 32.31
CA ASP A 99 -0.17 -15.77 32.20
C ASP A 99 -0.37 -16.79 31.07
N LEU A 100 0.34 -16.64 29.95
CA LEU A 100 0.35 -17.61 28.84
C LEU A 100 1.00 -18.94 29.26
N LEU A 101 2.14 -18.87 29.96
CA LEU A 101 2.80 -20.05 30.52
C LEU A 101 1.98 -20.69 31.64
N GLY A 102 1.17 -19.93 32.38
CA GLY A 102 0.23 -20.42 33.39
C GLY A 102 -0.86 -21.31 32.81
N ARG A 103 -1.17 -21.17 31.50
CA ARG A 103 -2.05 -22.09 30.76
C ARG A 103 -1.38 -23.44 30.47
N ARG A 104 -0.11 -23.66 30.83
CA ARG A 104 0.56 -24.97 30.77
C ARG A 104 -0.28 -26.08 31.38
N LYS A 105 -0.95 -25.80 32.51
CA LYS A 105 -1.85 -26.74 33.17
C LYS A 105 -3.01 -27.17 32.29
N PHE A 106 -3.61 -26.23 31.55
CA PHE A 106 -4.64 -26.53 30.56
C PHE A 106 -4.12 -27.45 29.44
N PHE A 107 -2.89 -27.23 28.96
CA PHE A 107 -2.29 -28.10 27.93
C PHE A 107 -1.93 -29.50 28.47
N GLU A 108 -1.43 -29.58 29.71
CA GLU A 108 -1.13 -30.85 30.38
C GLU A 108 -2.41 -31.65 30.66
N ASP A 109 -3.47 -30.99 31.11
CA ASP A 109 -4.78 -31.60 31.36
C ASP A 109 -5.43 -32.07 30.05
N ALA A 110 -5.34 -31.27 28.98
CA ALA A 110 -5.82 -31.66 27.66
C ALA A 110 -5.04 -32.85 27.10
N TYR A 111 -3.71 -32.86 27.24
CA TYR A 111 -2.87 -33.99 26.83
C TYR A 111 -3.23 -35.26 27.59
N ARG A 112 -3.43 -35.16 28.91
CA ARG A 112 -3.82 -36.30 29.75
C ARG A 112 -5.18 -36.86 29.35
N LEU A 113 -6.17 -35.98 29.13
CA LEU A 113 -7.50 -36.37 28.67
C LEU A 113 -7.47 -37.10 27.32
N ILE A 114 -6.68 -36.58 26.37
CA ILE A 114 -6.50 -37.21 25.04
C ILE A 114 -5.86 -38.60 25.20
N MET A 115 -4.80 -38.72 26.00
CA MET A 115 -4.11 -39.99 26.23
C MET A 115 -4.97 -41.01 26.96
N ASP A 116 -5.77 -40.59 27.94
CA ASP A 116 -6.67 -41.48 28.68
C ASP A 116 -7.81 -41.97 27.75
N THR A 117 -8.36 -41.10 26.90
CA THR A 117 -9.33 -41.50 25.87
C THR A 117 -8.76 -42.55 24.90
N PHE A 118 -7.51 -42.38 24.46
CA PHE A 118 -6.86 -43.37 23.60
C PHE A 118 -6.53 -44.69 24.31
N LYS A 119 -6.22 -44.66 25.61
CA LYS A 119 -6.01 -45.87 26.41
C LYS A 119 -7.31 -46.63 26.61
N ASP A 120 -8.41 -45.95 26.90
CA ASP A 120 -9.72 -46.57 27.05
C ASP A 120 -10.16 -47.23 25.73
N ALA A 121 -9.98 -46.54 24.61
CA ALA A 121 -10.24 -47.10 23.27
C ALA A 121 -9.31 -48.25 22.88
N ALA A 122 -8.10 -48.34 23.47
CA ALA A 122 -7.17 -49.44 23.26
C ALA A 122 -7.43 -50.63 24.20
N GLY A 123 -8.00 -50.38 25.39
CA GLY A 123 -8.36 -51.39 26.39
C GLY A 123 -9.61 -52.20 26.06
N GLU A 124 -10.49 -51.69 25.20
CA GLU A 124 -11.68 -52.44 24.71
C GLU A 124 -11.34 -53.63 23.78
N LYS A 125 -10.05 -53.92 23.54
CA LYS A 125 -9.62 -55.07 22.71
C LYS A 125 -9.18 -56.32 23.47
N GLU A 126 -9.11 -56.32 24.81
CA GLU A 126 -8.63 -57.51 25.55
C GLU A 126 -9.72 -58.48 26.04
N ASP A 127 -11.01 -58.13 26.01
CA ASP A 127 -12.09 -59.02 26.47
C ASP A 127 -12.83 -59.79 25.34
N ALA A 128 -12.24 -59.89 24.15
CA ALA A 128 -12.83 -60.65 23.02
C ALA A 128 -12.02 -61.90 22.63
N VAL A 129 -11.30 -62.52 23.57
CA VAL A 129 -10.69 -63.85 23.38
C VAL A 129 -10.84 -64.69 24.64
N GLN A 130 -12.04 -65.21 24.92
CA GLN A 130 -12.21 -66.49 25.62
C GLN A 130 -13.45 -67.24 25.10
N GLU A 131 -13.19 -68.51 24.76
CA GLU A 131 -14.06 -69.63 24.30
C GLU A 131 -14.60 -69.62 22.86
#